data_AF-A0AAD5NH67-F1
#
_entry.id   AF-A0AAD5NH67-F1
#
_cell.length_a   1.000
_cell.length_b   1.000
_cell.length_c   1.000
_cell.angle_alpha   90.00
_cell.angle_beta   90.00
_cell.angle_gamma   90.00
#
_symmetry.space_group_name_H-M   'P 1'
#
loop_
_entity.id
_entity.type
_entity.pdbx_description
1 polymer ?
#
loop_
_entity_poly.entity_id
_entity_poly.type
_entity_poly.pdbx_seq_one_letter_code
_entity_poly.pdbx_strand_id
1 'polypeptide(L)'
;MQGRITEVLNMKPPEILSMLEEAAGTRMYETKKEAALKTLEKKQSKVDEINKLLDQEILPALEKLRKERTQYMQWANGSVELDRLRRFCIAYEYFQAEKIRDSAVGDVEQVKAKIAEIDENTERTRLEILEMEKQVSNLTAEKEASMGGEVKILSDKVDKLSQGLVLEVSVLNNKDDNLRSVKENAKKIVRNIEDLKQSIEEKASAVRRSEEGAADLKKRVEELSKSLEEYEKDYQGVLAGKSSGNEEKCLEDQLGDAKVAVGSAETEMKQLKTKISHCEKELKEKRHQLLSKREEAAAAEIELNARRKDKLKDEIRDLSAQLANVQSSYHDPVKNFDRSKVKGVVAKLIKVKNSSTMTALEVNAGGKLYNVIVDTENTGKQLLQHGDLRSRVTIIPMNKIQSYTVPPRVQQAAVRLVGKENAELALSLVGYSDELKTAMEYVFGSTFVCKTTDVAN
;
A
#
# COMPACT_ATOMS: atom_id res chain seq x y z
N MET A 1 -48.03 76.87 108.24
CA MET A 1 -46.85 77.18 107.41
C MET A 1 -45.56 76.48 107.86
N GLN A 2 -45.43 75.95 109.10
CA GLN A 2 -44.18 75.33 109.58
C GLN A 2 -43.77 74.00 108.90
N GLY A 3 -44.71 73.15 108.47
CA GLY A 3 -44.38 71.86 107.82
C GLY A 3 -43.85 71.97 106.37
N ARG A 4 -44.16 73.07 105.67
CA ARG A 4 -43.70 73.30 104.29
C ARG A 4 -42.21 73.69 104.23
N ILE A 5 -41.68 74.37 105.25
CA ILE A 5 -40.28 74.83 105.25
C ILE A 5 -39.29 73.66 105.41
N THR A 6 -39.64 72.67 106.23
CA THR A 6 -38.87 71.42 106.39
C THR A 6 -38.88 70.56 105.13
N GLU A 7 -39.96 70.61 104.35
CA GLU A 7 -40.09 69.90 103.08
C GLU A 7 -39.15 70.49 102.02
N VAL A 8 -39.07 71.82 101.93
CA VAL A 8 -38.14 72.54 101.03
C VAL A 8 -36.67 72.32 101.39
N LEU A 9 -36.33 72.18 102.68
CA LEU A 9 -34.97 71.91 103.16
C LEU A 9 -34.49 70.48 102.87
N ASN A 10 -35.41 69.52 102.74
CA ASN A 10 -35.12 68.13 102.42
C ASN A 10 -35.24 67.80 100.93
N MET A 11 -35.67 68.76 100.10
CA MET A 11 -35.72 68.61 98.65
C MET A 11 -34.32 68.49 98.08
N LYS A 12 -34.19 67.65 97.05
CA LYS A 12 -32.93 67.56 96.29
C LYS A 12 -32.75 68.83 95.43
N PRO A 13 -31.52 69.24 95.13
CA PRO A 13 -31.24 70.41 94.29
C PRO A 13 -32.10 70.57 93.00
N PRO A 14 -32.39 69.52 92.20
CA PRO A 14 -33.28 69.65 91.03
C PRO A 14 -34.75 69.91 91.38
N GLU A 15 -35.22 69.47 92.54
CA GLU A 15 -36.59 69.71 93.01
C GLU A 15 -36.75 71.17 93.49
N ILE A 16 -35.72 71.70 94.16
CA ILE A 16 -35.63 73.12 94.54
C ILE A 16 -35.61 74.01 93.27
N LEU A 17 -34.83 73.62 92.26
CA LEU A 17 -34.75 74.31 90.97
C LEU A 17 -36.11 74.32 90.26
N SER A 18 -36.77 73.15 90.17
CA SER A 18 -38.11 73.03 89.57
C SER A 18 -39.15 73.91 90.27
N MET A 19 -39.15 73.95 91.61
CA MET A 19 -40.05 74.85 92.35
C MET A 19 -39.77 76.33 92.06
N LEU A 20 -38.50 76.74 92.01
CA LEU A 20 -38.11 78.12 91.69
C LEU A 20 -38.54 78.51 90.28
N GLU A 21 -38.39 77.61 89.31
CA GLU A 21 -38.82 77.80 87.92
C GLU A 21 -40.34 77.87 87.77
N GLU A 22 -41.09 77.15 88.60
CA GLU A 22 -42.56 77.25 88.68
C GLU A 22 -43.00 78.60 89.26
N ALA A 23 -42.37 79.03 90.36
CA ALA A 23 -42.68 80.30 91.03
C ALA A 23 -42.31 81.51 90.16
N ALA A 24 -41.21 81.44 89.40
CA ALA A 24 -40.77 82.48 88.47
C ALA A 24 -41.51 82.43 87.11
N GLY A 25 -42.35 81.41 86.86
CA GLY A 25 -43.08 81.22 85.60
C GLY A 25 -42.22 80.80 84.40
N THR A 26 -40.92 80.51 84.60
CA THR A 26 -39.96 80.18 83.55
C THR A 26 -39.97 78.71 83.14
N ARG A 27 -40.62 77.83 83.92
CA ARG A 27 -40.72 76.39 83.64
C ARG A 27 -41.24 76.05 82.23
N MET A 28 -42.22 76.83 81.73
CA MET A 28 -42.77 76.59 80.38
C MET A 28 -41.73 76.80 79.29
N TYR A 29 -40.85 77.79 79.45
CA TYR A 29 -39.77 78.08 78.52
C TYR A 29 -38.70 77.00 78.55
N GLU A 30 -38.24 76.58 79.74
CA GLU A 30 -37.25 75.50 79.88
C GLU A 30 -37.78 74.17 79.33
N THR A 31 -39.06 73.84 79.57
CA THR A 31 -39.69 72.64 79.00
C THR A 31 -39.73 72.69 77.46
N LYS A 32 -40.07 73.84 76.86
CA LYS A 32 -40.08 74.02 75.40
C LYS A 32 -38.67 73.96 74.81
N LYS A 33 -37.68 74.54 75.50
CA LYS A 33 -36.27 74.50 75.12
C LYS A 33 -35.74 73.06 75.14
N GLU A 34 -36.02 72.29 76.19
CA GLU A 34 -35.67 70.87 76.23
C GLU A 34 -36.35 70.05 75.13
N ALA A 35 -37.64 70.30 74.86
CA ALA A 35 -38.36 69.61 73.78
C ALA A 35 -37.78 69.95 72.40
N ALA A 36 -37.40 71.21 72.17
CA ALA A 36 -36.74 71.65 70.95
C ALA A 36 -35.34 71.02 70.80
N LEU A 37 -34.55 70.96 71.87
CA LEU A 37 -33.24 70.32 71.90
C LEU A 37 -33.35 68.82 71.59
N LYS A 38 -34.30 68.10 72.22
CA LYS A 38 -34.57 66.69 71.92
C LYS A 38 -34.99 66.47 70.47
N THR A 39 -35.74 67.42 69.89
CA THR A 39 -36.13 67.34 68.47
C THR A 39 -34.95 67.59 67.54
N LEU A 40 -34.08 68.54 67.89
CA LEU A 40 -32.87 68.85 67.14
C LEU A 40 -31.90 67.67 67.17
N GLU A 41 -31.70 67.05 68.33
CA GLU A 41 -30.88 65.85 68.49
C GLU A 41 -31.41 64.69 67.64
N LYS A 42 -32.72 64.42 67.67
CA LYS A 42 -33.34 63.40 66.79
C LYS A 42 -33.12 63.70 65.31
N LYS A 43 -33.25 64.96 64.89
CA LYS A 43 -32.99 65.37 63.50
C LYS A 43 -31.52 65.21 63.14
N GLN A 44 -30.61 65.54 64.06
CA GLN A 44 -29.18 65.37 63.85
C GLN A 44 -28.83 63.89 63.68
N SER A 45 -29.34 62.99 64.54
CA SER A 45 -29.14 61.55 64.37
C SER A 45 -29.65 61.05 63.01
N LYS A 46 -30.77 61.59 62.51
CA LYS A 46 -31.27 61.25 61.16
C LYS A 46 -30.38 61.76 60.04
N VAL A 47 -29.82 62.96 60.18
CA VAL A 47 -28.84 63.48 59.22
C VAL A 47 -27.58 62.61 59.22
N ASP A 48 -27.10 62.19 60.39
CA ASP A 48 -25.92 61.34 60.51
C ASP A 48 -26.17 59.94 59.91
N GLU A 49 -27.36 59.35 60.10
CA GLU A 49 -27.79 58.11 59.44
C GLU A 49 -27.79 58.25 57.90
N ILE A 50 -28.35 59.35 57.39
CA ILE A 50 -28.40 59.62 55.94
C ILE A 50 -26.99 59.78 55.37
N ASN A 51 -26.13 60.56 56.03
CA ASN A 51 -24.75 60.76 55.59
C ASN A 51 -23.97 59.43 55.60
N LYS A 52 -24.18 58.61 56.63
CA LYS A 52 -23.55 57.28 56.71
C LYS A 52 -23.98 56.38 55.55
N LEU A 53 -25.26 56.34 55.20
CA LEU A 53 -25.75 55.57 54.04
C LEU A 53 -25.18 56.12 52.72
N LEU A 54 -25.11 57.45 52.58
CA LEU A 54 -24.56 58.10 51.40
C LEU A 54 -23.09 57.71 51.19
N ASP A 55 -22.28 57.81 52.25
CA ASP A 55 -20.83 57.60 52.19
C ASP A 55 -20.44 56.12 52.13
N GLN A 56 -21.18 55.24 52.80
CA GLN A 56 -20.82 53.82 52.88
C GLN A 56 -21.42 52.98 51.75
N GLU A 57 -22.59 53.35 51.23
CA GLU A 57 -23.30 52.52 50.25
C GLU A 57 -23.44 53.21 48.89
N ILE A 58 -24.01 54.42 48.88
CA ILE A 58 -24.40 55.08 47.61
C ILE A 58 -23.18 55.55 46.82
N LEU A 59 -22.25 56.27 47.44
CA LEU A 59 -21.07 56.80 46.76
C LEU A 59 -20.13 55.68 46.25
N PRO A 60 -19.81 54.63 47.03
CA PRO A 60 -18.98 53.53 46.53
C PRO A 60 -19.66 52.74 45.40
N ALA A 61 -20.98 52.53 45.48
CA ALA A 61 -21.73 51.89 44.40
C ALA A 61 -21.69 52.72 43.10
N LEU A 62 -21.84 54.05 43.21
CA LEU A 62 -21.74 54.96 42.07
C LEU A 62 -20.33 54.96 41.47
N GLU A 63 -19.29 54.98 42.30
CA GLU A 63 -17.88 54.89 41.90
C GLU A 63 -17.61 53.58 41.14
N LYS A 64 -18.15 52.45 41.65
CA LYS A 64 -18.05 51.15 41.01
C LYS A 64 -18.74 51.13 39.64
N LEU A 65 -19.98 51.63 39.55
CA LEU A 65 -20.72 51.72 38.28
C LEU A 65 -20.01 52.61 37.26
N ARG A 66 -19.37 53.70 37.70
CA ARG A 66 -18.54 54.54 36.83
C ARG A 66 -17.36 53.76 36.26
N LYS A 67 -16.65 52.98 37.10
CA LYS A 67 -15.54 52.12 36.65
C LYS A 67 -16.02 51.06 35.66
N GLU A 68 -17.11 50.36 35.98
CA GLU A 68 -17.69 49.34 35.09
C GLU A 68 -18.10 49.93 33.73
N ARG A 69 -18.72 51.12 33.72
CA ARG A 69 -19.03 51.84 32.48
C ARG A 69 -17.77 52.15 31.67
N THR A 70 -16.72 52.65 32.31
CA THR A 70 -15.46 52.96 31.58
C THR A 70 -14.83 51.71 30.99
N GLN A 71 -14.82 50.59 31.72
CA GLN A 71 -14.32 49.30 31.23
C GLN A 71 -15.17 48.77 30.07
N TYR A 72 -16.49 48.88 30.17
CA TYR A 72 -17.39 48.49 29.09
C TYR A 72 -17.14 49.30 27.81
N MET A 73 -16.95 50.61 27.92
CA MET A 73 -16.65 51.46 26.76
C MET A 73 -15.30 51.09 26.11
N GLN A 74 -14.28 50.78 26.92
CA GLN A 74 -12.99 50.28 26.40
C GLN A 74 -13.14 48.94 25.68
N TRP A 75 -13.88 48.00 26.29
CA TRP A 75 -14.16 46.71 25.69
C TRP A 75 -14.96 46.85 24.39
N ALA A 76 -15.98 47.71 24.35
CA ALA A 76 -16.79 47.95 23.16
C ALA A 76 -15.95 48.52 22.01
N ASN A 77 -15.12 49.54 22.28
CA ASN A 77 -14.20 50.09 21.29
C ASN A 77 -13.18 49.05 20.81
N GLY A 78 -12.64 48.25 21.75
CA GLY A 78 -11.72 47.16 21.42
C GLY A 78 -12.37 46.08 20.56
N SER A 79 -13.62 45.72 20.83
CA SER A 79 -14.38 44.74 20.05
C SER A 79 -14.63 45.22 18.62
N VAL A 80 -14.97 46.49 18.44
CA VAL A 80 -15.18 47.08 17.11
C VAL A 80 -13.88 47.08 16.29
N GLU A 81 -12.76 47.46 16.89
CA GLU A 81 -11.46 47.43 16.20
C GLU A 81 -11.01 45.99 15.91
N LEU A 82 -11.28 45.06 16.82
CA LEU A 82 -10.99 43.64 16.63
C LEU A 82 -11.80 43.08 15.45
N ASP A 83 -13.08 43.39 15.35
CA ASP A 83 -13.91 42.96 14.22
C ASP A 83 -13.46 43.59 12.90
N ARG A 84 -13.01 44.85 12.93
CA ARG A 84 -12.39 45.49 11.75
C ARG A 84 -11.12 44.75 11.32
N LEU A 85 -10.21 44.45 12.24
CA LEU A 85 -8.97 43.73 11.95
C LEU A 85 -9.25 42.30 11.45
N ARG A 86 -10.23 41.60 12.04
CA ARG A 86 -10.67 40.28 11.55
C ARG A 86 -11.12 40.31 10.10
N ARG A 87 -11.88 41.34 9.69
CA ARG A 87 -12.28 41.50 8.28
C ARG A 87 -11.08 41.67 7.35
N PHE A 88 -10.03 42.38 7.79
CA PHE A 88 -8.79 42.50 7.02
C PHE A 88 -8.04 41.17 6.91
N CYS A 89 -7.95 40.38 7.99
CA CYS A 89 -7.34 39.05 7.93
C CYS A 89 -8.06 38.15 6.94
N ILE A 90 -9.40 38.10 7.00
CA ILE A 90 -10.21 37.30 6.06
C ILE A 90 -10.02 37.78 4.62
N ALA A 91 -10.00 39.09 4.38
CA ALA A 91 -9.76 39.65 3.05
C ALA A 91 -8.37 39.30 2.51
N TYR A 92 -7.34 39.31 3.36
CA TYR A 92 -5.98 38.94 2.98
C TYR A 92 -5.86 37.42 2.69
N GLU A 93 -6.50 36.58 3.50
CA GLU A 93 -6.59 35.15 3.25
C GLU A 93 -7.29 34.86 1.91
N TYR A 94 -8.40 35.56 1.63
CA TYR A 94 -9.09 35.47 0.34
C TYR A 94 -8.19 35.89 -0.82
N PHE A 95 -7.50 37.02 -0.72
CA PHE A 95 -6.59 37.50 -1.76
C PHE A 95 -5.44 36.53 -2.03
N GLN A 96 -4.87 35.92 -0.98
CA GLN A 96 -3.84 34.89 -1.14
C GLN A 96 -4.40 33.63 -1.83
N ALA A 97 -5.58 33.17 -1.42
CA ALA A 97 -6.23 32.03 -2.05
C ALA A 97 -6.56 32.32 -3.53
N GLU A 98 -6.97 33.55 -3.84
CA GLU A 98 -7.22 34.01 -5.20
C GLU A 98 -5.93 34.00 -6.05
N LYS A 99 -4.83 34.52 -5.51
CA LYS A 99 -3.53 34.47 -6.19
C LYS A 99 -3.07 33.03 -6.48
N ILE A 100 -3.26 32.11 -5.54
CA ILE A 100 -2.93 30.69 -5.71
C ILE A 100 -3.81 30.08 -6.81
N ARG A 101 -5.13 30.35 -6.77
CA ARG A 101 -6.07 29.92 -7.82
C ARG A 101 -5.61 30.40 -9.19
N ASP A 102 -5.27 31.67 -9.33
CA ASP A 102 -4.89 32.25 -10.62
C ASP A 102 -3.59 31.65 -11.14
N SER A 103 -2.60 31.40 -10.27
CA SER A 103 -1.39 30.67 -10.66
C SER A 103 -1.69 29.24 -11.14
N ALA A 104 -2.55 28.51 -10.42
CA ALA A 104 -2.92 27.15 -10.79
C ALA A 104 -3.71 27.10 -12.10
N VAL A 105 -4.58 28.08 -12.36
CA VAL A 105 -5.29 28.21 -13.64
C VAL A 105 -4.29 28.44 -14.78
N GLY A 106 -3.31 29.32 -14.59
CA GLY A 106 -2.24 29.56 -15.57
C GLY A 106 -1.42 28.29 -15.86
N ASP A 107 -1.07 27.52 -14.83
CA ASP A 107 -0.36 26.24 -14.99
C ASP A 107 -1.20 25.21 -15.77
N VAL A 108 -2.50 25.12 -15.48
CA VAL A 108 -3.44 24.25 -16.21
C VAL A 108 -3.55 24.65 -17.68
N GLU A 109 -3.60 25.95 -17.98
CA GLU A 109 -3.61 26.44 -19.36
C GLU A 109 -2.33 26.06 -20.12
N GLN A 110 -1.16 26.17 -19.47
CA GLN A 110 0.10 25.73 -20.07
C GLN A 110 0.13 24.22 -20.33
N VAL A 111 -0.38 23.40 -19.41
CA VAL A 111 -0.48 21.94 -19.60
C VAL A 111 -1.44 21.61 -20.74
N LYS A 112 -2.60 22.28 -20.83
CA LYS A 112 -3.54 22.11 -21.94
C LYS A 112 -2.90 22.46 -23.30
N ALA A 113 -2.12 23.53 -23.37
CA ALA A 113 -1.39 23.90 -24.58
C ALA A 113 -0.40 22.81 -25.00
N LYS A 114 0.36 22.25 -24.05
CA LYS A 114 1.29 21.13 -24.32
C LYS A 114 0.57 19.85 -24.76
N ILE A 115 -0.59 19.54 -24.18
CA ILE A 115 -1.39 18.39 -24.60
C ILE A 115 -1.84 18.57 -26.06
N ALA A 116 -2.36 19.74 -26.42
CA ALA A 116 -2.76 20.03 -27.79
C ALA A 116 -1.59 19.90 -28.79
N GLU A 117 -0.39 20.37 -28.42
CA GLU A 117 0.81 20.22 -29.23
C GLU A 117 1.23 18.74 -29.38
N ILE A 118 1.12 17.93 -28.32
CA ILE A 118 1.40 16.50 -28.37
C ILE A 118 0.37 15.77 -29.23
N ASP A 119 -0.92 16.11 -29.11
CA ASP A 119 -1.99 15.51 -29.92
C ASP A 119 -1.79 15.81 -31.41
N GLU A 120 -1.43 17.06 -31.76
CA GLU A 120 -1.13 17.44 -33.15
C GLU A 120 0.09 16.68 -33.69
N ASN A 121 1.14 16.51 -32.88
CA ASN A 121 2.29 15.70 -33.24
C ASN A 121 1.95 14.20 -33.39
N THR A 122 1.06 13.69 -32.54
CA THR A 122 0.60 12.29 -32.59
C THR A 122 -0.19 12.02 -33.87
N GLU A 123 -1.07 12.93 -34.27
CA GLU A 123 -1.81 12.80 -35.54
C GLU A 123 -0.88 12.92 -36.75
N ARG A 124 0.10 13.84 -36.73
CA ARG A 124 1.12 13.93 -37.79
C ARG A 124 1.90 12.63 -37.94
N THR A 125 2.44 12.09 -36.85
CA THR A 125 3.19 10.83 -36.88
C THR A 125 2.32 9.64 -37.30
N ARG A 126 1.04 9.64 -36.94
CA ARG A 126 0.09 8.62 -37.39
C ARG A 126 -0.14 8.65 -38.91
N LEU A 127 -0.26 9.85 -39.48
CA LEU A 127 -0.36 10.03 -40.94
C LEU A 127 0.92 9.56 -41.65
N GLU A 128 2.09 9.87 -41.10
CA GLU A 128 3.37 9.39 -41.61
C GLU A 128 3.48 7.86 -41.58
N ILE A 129 3.02 7.21 -40.51
CA ILE A 129 2.98 5.73 -40.41
C ILE A 129 2.09 5.14 -41.50
N LEU A 130 0.88 5.67 -41.72
CA LEU A 130 -0.03 5.17 -42.76
C LEU A 130 0.57 5.29 -44.16
N GLU A 131 1.26 6.40 -44.44
CA GLU A 131 1.96 6.58 -45.72
C GLU A 131 3.11 5.58 -45.87
N MET A 132 3.91 5.36 -44.82
CA MET A 132 4.99 4.37 -44.82
C MET A 132 4.46 2.94 -44.98
N GLU A 133 3.36 2.58 -44.32
CA GLU A 133 2.70 1.27 -44.48
C GLU A 133 2.22 1.05 -45.91
N LYS A 134 1.65 2.08 -46.54
CA LYS A 134 1.25 2.05 -47.94
C LYS A 134 2.46 1.87 -48.87
N GLN A 135 3.56 2.56 -48.61
CA GLN A 135 4.80 2.40 -49.37
C GLN A 135 5.37 0.99 -49.23
N VAL A 136 5.40 0.44 -48.01
CA VAL A 136 5.81 -0.95 -47.76
C VAL A 136 4.92 -1.92 -48.52
N SER A 137 3.59 -1.76 -48.45
CA SER A 137 2.64 -2.61 -49.17
C SER A 137 2.88 -2.59 -50.67
N ASN A 138 3.12 -1.40 -51.26
CA ASN A 138 3.40 -1.26 -52.68
C ASN A 138 4.71 -1.96 -53.07
N LEU A 139 5.79 -1.73 -52.30
CA LEU A 139 7.09 -2.37 -52.53
C LEU A 139 7.01 -3.90 -52.37
N THR A 140 6.25 -4.42 -51.41
CA THR A 140 6.05 -5.87 -51.26
C THR A 140 5.27 -6.44 -52.44
N ALA A 141 4.23 -5.77 -52.92
CA ALA A 141 3.47 -6.22 -54.08
C ALA A 141 4.31 -6.19 -55.36
N GLU A 142 5.13 -5.15 -55.56
CA GLU A 142 6.04 -5.05 -56.69
C GLU A 142 7.14 -6.13 -56.65
N LYS A 143 7.69 -6.39 -55.46
CA LYS A 143 8.63 -7.49 -55.23
C LYS A 143 7.99 -8.85 -55.52
N GLU A 144 6.78 -9.12 -55.03
CA GLU A 144 6.07 -10.38 -55.29
C GLU A 144 5.71 -10.57 -56.76
N ALA A 145 5.29 -9.49 -57.45
CA ALA A 145 4.98 -9.53 -58.87
C ALA A 145 6.23 -9.82 -59.72
N SER A 146 7.37 -9.20 -59.39
CA SER A 146 8.63 -9.37 -60.11
C SER A 146 9.32 -10.70 -59.77
N MET A 147 9.43 -11.04 -58.49
CA MET A 147 10.22 -12.18 -58.02
C MET A 147 9.41 -13.47 -57.92
N GLY A 148 8.07 -13.41 -57.79
CA GLY A 148 7.24 -14.60 -57.56
C GLY A 148 7.25 -15.57 -58.74
N GLY A 149 7.31 -15.06 -59.98
CA GLY A 149 7.42 -15.89 -61.18
C GLY A 149 8.78 -16.54 -61.32
N GLU A 150 9.85 -15.75 -61.16
CA GLU A 150 11.23 -16.25 -61.30
C GLU A 150 11.61 -17.25 -60.20
N VAL A 151 11.23 -16.98 -58.95
CA VAL A 151 11.50 -17.86 -57.81
C VAL A 151 10.77 -19.19 -57.96
N LYS A 152 9.54 -19.20 -58.48
CA LYS A 152 8.77 -20.43 -58.70
C LYS A 152 9.36 -21.28 -59.83
N ILE A 153 9.79 -20.65 -60.93
CA ILE A 153 10.48 -21.34 -62.05
C ILE A 153 11.83 -21.91 -61.59
N LEU A 154 12.58 -21.17 -60.77
CA LEU A 154 13.85 -21.63 -60.20
C LEU A 154 13.65 -22.78 -59.21
N SER A 155 12.64 -22.71 -58.35
CA SER A 155 12.28 -23.80 -57.42
C SER A 155 11.95 -25.08 -58.19
N ASP A 156 11.07 -24.99 -59.20
CA ASP A 156 10.68 -26.16 -60.01
C ASP A 156 11.88 -26.76 -60.77
N LYS A 157 12.84 -25.93 -61.20
CA LYS A 157 14.09 -26.40 -61.81
C LYS A 157 14.99 -27.10 -60.79
N VAL A 158 15.12 -26.56 -59.58
CA VAL A 158 15.91 -27.17 -58.49
C VAL A 158 15.30 -28.50 -58.08
N ASP A 159 13.97 -28.60 -57.98
CA ASP A 159 13.27 -29.84 -57.62
C ASP A 159 13.43 -30.92 -58.69
N LYS A 160 13.38 -30.54 -59.98
CA LYS A 160 13.66 -31.47 -61.09
C LYS A 160 15.12 -31.94 -61.10
N LEU A 161 16.05 -31.02 -60.87
CA LEU A 161 17.48 -31.35 -60.80
C LEU A 161 17.81 -32.22 -59.58
N SER A 162 17.19 -31.97 -58.43
CA SER A 162 17.39 -32.76 -57.21
C SER A 162 16.83 -34.18 -57.37
N GLN A 163 15.63 -34.34 -57.95
CA GLN A 163 15.09 -35.66 -58.28
C GLN A 163 15.96 -36.41 -59.29
N GLY A 164 16.42 -35.73 -60.36
CA GLY A 164 17.32 -36.33 -61.35
C GLY A 164 18.65 -36.77 -60.73
N LEU A 165 19.22 -35.95 -59.84
CA LEU A 165 20.45 -36.28 -59.13
C LEU A 165 20.26 -37.50 -58.22
N VAL A 166 19.16 -37.59 -57.48
CA VAL A 166 18.88 -38.75 -56.62
C VAL A 166 18.74 -40.03 -57.43
N LEU A 167 18.07 -39.97 -58.59
CA LEU A 167 17.96 -41.12 -59.50
C LEU A 167 19.31 -41.55 -60.06
N GLU A 168 20.12 -40.61 -60.56
CA GLU A 168 21.45 -40.91 -61.08
C GLU A 168 22.40 -41.44 -60.00
N VAL A 169 22.37 -40.87 -58.78
CA VAL A 169 23.16 -41.37 -57.64
C VAL A 169 22.73 -42.80 -57.27
N SER A 170 21.43 -43.10 -57.30
CA SER A 170 20.94 -44.47 -57.06
C SER A 170 21.43 -45.45 -58.14
N VAL A 171 21.37 -45.06 -59.42
CA VAL A 171 21.90 -45.86 -60.54
C VAL A 171 23.42 -46.08 -60.39
N LEU A 172 24.16 -45.04 -60.00
CA LEU A 172 25.60 -45.10 -59.82
C LEU A 172 25.97 -46.03 -58.66
N ASN A 173 25.29 -45.92 -57.52
CA ASN A 173 25.48 -46.83 -56.38
C ASN A 173 25.20 -48.30 -56.78
N ASN A 174 24.12 -48.57 -57.51
CA ASN A 174 23.81 -49.91 -58.00
C ASN A 174 24.90 -50.45 -58.95
N LYS A 175 25.46 -49.60 -59.82
CA LYS A 175 26.58 -49.99 -60.69
C LYS A 175 27.86 -50.24 -59.90
N ASP A 176 28.14 -49.42 -58.90
CA ASP A 176 29.32 -49.58 -58.03
C ASP A 176 29.25 -50.87 -57.21
N ASP A 177 28.10 -51.20 -56.65
CA ASP A 177 27.88 -52.46 -55.93
C ASP A 177 28.02 -53.68 -56.85
N ASN A 178 27.47 -53.61 -58.07
CA ASN A 178 27.69 -54.63 -59.08
C ASN A 178 29.17 -54.77 -59.42
N LEU A 179 29.89 -53.66 -59.61
CA LEU A 179 31.31 -53.66 -59.95
C LEU A 179 32.17 -54.21 -58.79
N ARG A 180 31.81 -53.93 -57.54
CA ARG A 180 32.42 -54.54 -56.34
C ARG A 180 32.21 -56.04 -56.33
N SER A 181 30.99 -56.51 -56.58
CA SER A 181 30.69 -57.96 -56.62
C SER A 181 31.46 -58.68 -57.73
N VAL A 182 31.57 -58.08 -58.91
CA VAL A 182 32.34 -58.62 -60.04
C VAL A 182 33.84 -58.63 -59.72
N LYS A 183 34.37 -57.57 -59.08
CA LYS A 183 35.78 -57.55 -58.63
C LYS A 183 36.06 -58.61 -57.58
N GLU A 184 35.17 -58.85 -56.62
CA GLU A 184 35.32 -59.94 -55.66
C GLU A 184 35.29 -61.31 -56.33
N ASN A 185 34.36 -61.51 -57.27
CA ASN A 185 34.28 -62.76 -58.03
C ASN A 185 35.52 -62.98 -58.90
N ALA A 186 36.05 -61.94 -59.53
CA ALA A 186 37.32 -62.00 -60.26
C ALA A 186 38.47 -62.37 -59.34
N LYS A 187 38.57 -61.77 -58.14
CA LYS A 187 39.59 -62.15 -57.13
C LYS A 187 39.45 -63.61 -56.70
N LYS A 188 38.23 -64.11 -56.50
CA LYS A 188 37.98 -65.53 -56.18
C LYS A 188 38.44 -66.45 -57.32
N ILE A 189 38.14 -66.09 -58.57
CA ILE A 189 38.60 -66.85 -59.75
C ILE A 189 40.13 -66.84 -59.85
N VAL A 190 40.78 -65.69 -59.63
CA VAL A 190 42.26 -65.60 -59.62
C VAL A 190 42.85 -66.50 -58.54
N ARG A 191 42.32 -66.48 -57.31
CA ARG A 191 42.75 -67.40 -56.24
C ARG A 191 42.55 -68.86 -56.63
N ASN A 192 41.39 -69.21 -57.17
CA ASN A 192 41.13 -70.57 -57.64
C ASN A 192 42.11 -71.00 -58.76
N ILE A 193 42.51 -70.07 -59.64
CA ILE A 193 43.53 -70.33 -60.68
C ILE A 193 44.92 -70.52 -60.04
N GLU A 194 45.28 -69.72 -59.04
CA GLU A 194 46.53 -69.88 -58.29
C GLU A 194 46.57 -71.21 -57.52
N ASP A 195 45.50 -71.56 -56.82
CA ASP A 195 45.36 -72.84 -56.12
C ASP A 195 45.43 -74.02 -57.10
N LEU A 196 44.79 -73.91 -58.27
CA LEU A 196 44.89 -74.91 -59.34
C LEU A 196 46.28 -74.99 -59.94
N LYS A 197 46.97 -73.86 -60.14
CA LYS A 197 48.37 -73.83 -60.59
C LYS A 197 49.30 -74.49 -59.57
N GLN A 198 49.09 -74.21 -58.28
CA GLN A 198 49.87 -74.80 -57.20
C GLN A 198 49.59 -76.30 -57.10
N SER A 199 48.33 -76.73 -57.26
CA SER A 199 47.96 -78.15 -57.35
C SER A 199 48.54 -78.84 -58.59
N ILE A 200 48.60 -78.15 -59.73
CA ILE A 200 49.27 -78.65 -60.94
C ILE A 200 50.78 -78.75 -60.73
N GLU A 201 51.42 -77.78 -60.07
CA GLU A 201 52.85 -77.82 -59.74
C GLU A 201 53.15 -78.94 -58.73
N GLU A 202 52.29 -79.14 -57.73
CA GLU A 202 52.36 -80.27 -56.80
C GLU A 202 52.20 -81.61 -57.54
N LYS A 203 51.20 -81.73 -58.43
CA LYS A 203 51.00 -82.91 -59.27
C LYS A 203 52.16 -83.12 -60.24
N ALA A 204 52.72 -82.06 -60.83
CA ALA A 204 53.89 -82.12 -61.71
C ALA A 204 55.15 -82.49 -60.93
N SER A 205 55.31 -82.02 -59.70
CA SER A 205 56.39 -82.44 -58.80
C SER A 205 56.22 -83.88 -58.32
N ALA A 206 54.98 -84.38 -58.19
CA ALA A 206 54.68 -85.77 -57.86
C ALA A 206 54.90 -86.68 -59.07
N VAL A 207 54.56 -86.22 -60.28
CA VAL A 207 54.89 -86.89 -61.54
C VAL A 207 56.39 -86.88 -61.77
N ARG A 208 57.10 -85.75 -61.59
CA ARG A 208 58.57 -85.73 -61.60
C ARG A 208 59.16 -86.65 -60.55
N ARG A 209 58.63 -86.71 -59.32
CA ARG A 209 59.07 -87.69 -58.31
C ARG A 209 58.73 -89.14 -58.69
N SER A 210 57.66 -89.38 -59.42
CA SER A 210 57.28 -90.71 -59.93
C SER A 210 58.04 -91.09 -61.20
N GLU A 211 58.48 -90.11 -62.01
CA GLU A 211 59.30 -90.27 -63.21
C GLU A 211 60.78 -90.35 -62.86
N GLU A 212 61.27 -89.58 -61.88
CA GLU A 212 62.54 -89.77 -61.20
C GLU A 212 62.51 -91.07 -60.41
N GLY A 213 61.39 -91.44 -59.78
CA GLY A 213 61.20 -92.76 -59.18
C GLY A 213 61.15 -93.90 -60.20
N ALA A 214 60.63 -93.67 -61.41
CA ALA A 214 60.62 -94.63 -62.52
C ALA A 214 61.96 -94.68 -63.28
N ALA A 215 62.68 -93.56 -63.34
CA ALA A 215 64.05 -93.45 -63.84
C ALA A 215 65.06 -93.99 -62.82
N ASP A 216 64.78 -93.88 -61.53
CA ASP A 216 65.49 -94.52 -60.41
C ASP A 216 65.08 -95.97 -60.27
N LEU A 217 63.89 -96.41 -60.71
CA LEU A 217 63.56 -97.83 -60.88
C LEU A 217 64.16 -98.40 -62.16
N LYS A 218 64.31 -97.62 -63.24
CA LYS A 218 65.06 -98.02 -64.44
C LYS A 218 66.56 -98.07 -64.16
N LYS A 219 67.11 -97.06 -63.49
CA LYS A 219 68.47 -97.06 -62.98
C LYS A 219 68.64 -98.07 -61.87
N ARG A 220 67.69 -98.32 -60.96
CA ARG A 220 67.78 -99.47 -60.02
C ARG A 220 67.52 -100.81 -60.69
N VAL A 221 66.91 -100.90 -61.87
CA VAL A 221 66.89 -102.16 -62.65
C VAL A 221 68.23 -102.35 -63.36
N GLU A 222 68.84 -101.30 -63.90
CA GLU A 222 70.18 -101.33 -64.54
C GLU A 222 71.33 -101.39 -63.52
N GLU A 223 71.14 -100.79 -62.35
CA GLU A 223 72.05 -100.72 -61.20
C GLU A 223 71.71 -101.77 -60.16
N LEU A 224 70.56 -102.47 -60.12
CA LEU A 224 70.44 -103.78 -59.43
C LEU A 224 70.75 -104.93 -60.40
N SER A 225 70.74 -104.73 -61.71
CA SER A 225 71.50 -105.64 -62.59
C SER A 225 73.01 -105.43 -62.46
N LYS A 226 73.48 -104.20 -62.19
CA LYS A 226 74.91 -103.91 -61.95
C LYS A 226 75.34 -103.88 -60.47
N SER A 227 74.44 -103.80 -59.48
CA SER A 227 74.71 -103.95 -58.04
C SER A 227 74.22 -105.30 -57.48
N LEU A 228 73.65 -106.15 -58.33
CA LEU A 228 73.80 -107.61 -58.22
C LEU A 228 75.14 -108.07 -58.84
N GLU A 229 75.80 -107.21 -59.64
CA GLU A 229 77.24 -107.31 -59.98
C GLU A 229 78.16 -106.47 -59.06
N GLU A 230 77.66 -105.49 -58.27
CA GLU A 230 78.49 -104.58 -57.44
C GLU A 230 77.75 -104.02 -56.17
N TYR A 231 76.93 -104.84 -55.50
CA TYR A 231 77.15 -105.21 -54.08
C TYR A 231 77.78 -106.61 -54.03
N GLU A 232 78.44 -106.99 -55.13
CA GLU A 232 79.80 -107.53 -55.21
C GLU A 232 80.88 -106.44 -54.97
N LYS A 233 80.54 -105.13 -54.89
CA LYS A 233 81.43 -103.98 -54.56
C LYS A 233 80.67 -102.63 -54.56
N ASP A 234 79.96 -102.20 -53.53
CA ASP A 234 80.55 -101.74 -52.29
C ASP A 234 79.65 -100.62 -51.73
N TYR A 235 79.70 -100.52 -50.41
CA TYR A 235 79.75 -99.24 -49.75
C TYR A 235 78.48 -98.38 -49.71
N GLN A 236 77.75 -98.65 -48.63
CA GLN A 236 77.68 -97.70 -47.53
C GLN A 236 77.36 -96.26 -47.98
N GLY A 237 76.08 -96.10 -48.27
CA GLY A 237 75.24 -95.74 -47.16
C GLY A 237 75.10 -94.25 -46.89
N VAL A 238 74.54 -94.03 -45.70
CA VAL A 238 74.32 -92.73 -45.09
C VAL A 238 73.19 -91.97 -45.80
N LEU A 239 71.95 -92.22 -45.35
CA LEU A 239 71.29 -91.45 -44.29
C LEU A 239 70.86 -90.05 -44.73
N ALA A 240 69.56 -89.82 -44.49
CA ALA A 240 69.00 -88.53 -44.09
C ALA A 240 68.81 -87.47 -45.18
N GLY A 241 67.70 -87.60 -45.91
CA GLY A 241 66.51 -86.77 -45.69
C GLY A 241 66.59 -85.26 -45.92
N LYS A 242 65.48 -84.67 -46.40
CA LYS A 242 65.23 -83.24 -46.22
C LYS A 242 63.75 -82.84 -46.21
N SER A 243 63.42 -82.02 -45.20
CA SER A 243 62.51 -80.85 -45.16
C SER A 243 60.98 -81.02 -45.17
N SER A 244 60.30 -80.35 -44.23
CA SER A 244 59.08 -79.52 -44.44
C SER A 244 58.75 -78.75 -43.15
N GLY A 245 58.57 -77.42 -43.19
CA GLY A 245 57.26 -76.72 -43.22
C GLY A 245 57.15 -75.83 -41.96
N ASN A 246 56.30 -74.82 -41.76
CA ASN A 246 55.20 -74.15 -42.46
C ASN A 246 54.86 -72.86 -41.62
N GLU A 247 54.10 -71.86 -42.12
CA GLU A 247 52.82 -71.32 -41.55
C GLU A 247 52.96 -69.81 -41.20
N GLU A 248 52.18 -68.85 -41.73
CA GLU A 248 50.74 -68.49 -41.65
C GLU A 248 50.55 -67.14 -40.90
N LYS A 249 49.51 -66.36 -41.28
CA LYS A 249 49.26 -64.92 -40.99
C LYS A 249 48.49 -64.66 -39.67
N CYS A 250 48.53 -63.40 -39.18
CA CYS A 250 48.25 -62.98 -37.79
C CYS A 250 47.02 -62.05 -37.56
N LEU A 251 46.58 -62.00 -36.29
CA LEU A 251 45.46 -61.34 -35.57
C LEU A 251 45.47 -59.79 -35.51
N GLU A 252 46.27 -59.10 -36.32
CA GLU A 252 46.56 -57.67 -36.12
C GLU A 252 45.48 -56.73 -36.66
N ASP A 253 44.75 -57.12 -37.71
CA ASP A 253 43.80 -56.23 -38.39
C ASP A 253 42.47 -56.03 -37.63
N GLN A 254 42.08 -56.97 -36.76
CA GLN A 254 40.84 -56.85 -35.96
C GLN A 254 40.97 -55.91 -34.75
N LEU A 255 42.20 -55.59 -34.35
CA LEU A 255 42.51 -54.76 -33.18
C LEU A 255 42.53 -53.26 -33.52
N GLY A 256 42.64 -52.91 -34.81
CA GLY A 256 42.66 -51.54 -35.32
C GLY A 256 41.30 -50.85 -35.25
N ASP A 257 40.25 -51.51 -35.72
CA ASP A 257 38.92 -50.89 -35.87
C ASP A 257 38.25 -50.59 -34.51
N ALA A 258 38.46 -51.44 -33.51
CA ALA A 258 37.93 -51.23 -32.16
C ALA A 258 38.59 -50.03 -31.44
N LYS A 259 39.86 -49.70 -31.75
CA LYS A 259 40.56 -48.53 -31.17
C LYS A 259 40.05 -47.20 -31.71
N VAL A 260 39.65 -47.16 -32.99
CA VAL A 260 39.16 -45.92 -33.63
C VAL A 260 37.79 -45.50 -33.05
N ALA A 261 36.90 -46.45 -32.81
CA ALA A 261 35.58 -46.19 -32.21
C ALA A 261 35.69 -45.64 -30.78
N VAL A 262 36.57 -46.20 -29.95
CA VAL A 262 36.81 -45.75 -28.56
C VAL A 262 37.33 -44.30 -28.54
N GLY A 263 38.24 -43.95 -29.45
CA GLY A 263 38.76 -42.58 -29.55
C GLY A 263 37.69 -41.54 -29.86
N SER A 264 36.74 -41.86 -30.76
CA SER A 264 35.65 -40.94 -31.11
C SER A 264 34.72 -40.66 -29.91
N ALA A 265 34.30 -41.69 -29.19
CA ALA A 265 33.45 -41.57 -28.00
C ALA A 265 34.14 -40.79 -26.86
N GLU A 266 35.45 -40.96 -26.67
CA GLU A 266 36.21 -40.18 -25.70
C GLU A 266 36.24 -38.69 -26.02
N THR A 267 36.30 -38.32 -27.30
CA THR A 267 36.30 -36.90 -27.69
C THR A 267 34.94 -36.24 -27.47
N GLU A 268 33.84 -36.93 -27.76
CA GLU A 268 32.48 -36.43 -27.48
C GLU A 268 32.23 -36.30 -25.97
N MET A 269 32.68 -37.27 -25.17
CA MET A 269 32.55 -37.21 -23.72
C MET A 269 33.30 -35.99 -23.13
N LYS A 270 34.50 -35.69 -23.63
CA LYS A 270 35.28 -34.51 -23.22
C LYS A 270 34.57 -33.20 -23.61
N GLN A 271 33.98 -33.12 -24.80
CA GLN A 271 33.21 -31.95 -25.24
C GLN A 271 31.94 -31.72 -24.41
N LEU A 272 31.23 -32.78 -24.03
CA LEU A 272 30.04 -32.66 -23.17
C LEU A 272 30.43 -32.25 -21.75
N LYS A 273 31.55 -32.76 -21.23
CA LYS A 273 32.05 -32.42 -19.89
C LYS A 273 32.44 -30.95 -19.75
N THR A 274 33.03 -30.34 -20.79
CA THR A 274 33.34 -28.90 -20.79
C THR A 274 32.07 -28.04 -20.87
N LYS A 275 31.08 -28.44 -21.67
CA LYS A 275 29.77 -27.77 -21.74
C LYS A 275 29.03 -27.80 -20.40
N ILE A 276 28.99 -28.95 -19.72
CA ILE A 276 28.38 -29.08 -18.39
C ILE A 276 29.09 -28.17 -17.39
N SER A 277 30.44 -28.14 -17.38
CA SER A 277 31.20 -27.27 -16.50
C SER A 277 30.92 -25.78 -16.73
N HIS A 278 30.71 -25.37 -17.99
CA HIS A 278 30.37 -23.99 -18.33
C HIS A 278 28.96 -23.64 -17.83
N CYS A 279 27.97 -24.49 -18.12
CA CYS A 279 26.59 -24.30 -17.65
C CYS A 279 26.49 -24.28 -16.12
N GLU A 280 27.26 -25.10 -15.40
CA GLU A 280 27.31 -25.10 -13.93
C GLU A 280 27.85 -23.79 -13.36
N LYS A 281 28.85 -23.18 -14.01
CA LYS A 281 29.38 -21.87 -13.61
C LYS A 281 28.37 -20.75 -13.85
N GLU A 282 27.75 -20.72 -15.03
CA GLU A 282 26.70 -19.74 -15.34
C GLU A 282 25.51 -19.87 -14.39
N LEU A 283 25.11 -21.11 -14.06
CA LEU A 283 24.01 -21.36 -13.14
C LEU A 283 24.32 -20.91 -11.71
N LYS A 284 25.57 -21.05 -11.25
CA LYS A 284 26.01 -20.48 -9.97
C LYS A 284 25.97 -18.95 -9.98
N GLU A 285 26.45 -18.32 -11.04
CA GLU A 285 26.48 -16.87 -11.17
C GLU A 285 25.06 -16.28 -11.22
N LYS A 286 24.15 -16.91 -11.99
CA LYS A 286 22.74 -16.54 -12.04
C LYS A 286 22.02 -16.74 -10.71
N ARG A 287 22.32 -17.82 -9.97
CA ARG A 287 21.79 -18.00 -8.61
C ARG A 287 22.24 -16.90 -7.67
N HIS A 288 23.51 -16.49 -7.75
CA HIS A 288 24.02 -15.41 -6.91
C HIS A 288 23.35 -14.06 -7.24
N GLN A 289 23.19 -13.75 -8.53
CA GLN A 289 22.47 -12.56 -8.99
C GLN A 289 21.01 -12.55 -8.52
N LEU A 290 20.32 -13.70 -8.57
CA LEU A 290 18.94 -13.84 -8.13
C LEU A 290 18.79 -13.64 -6.62
N LEU A 291 19.72 -14.18 -5.82
CA LEU A 291 19.77 -13.96 -4.37
C LEU A 291 19.95 -12.47 -4.02
N SER A 292 20.93 -11.80 -4.65
CA SER A 292 21.17 -10.36 -4.46
C SER A 292 19.94 -9.52 -4.84
N LYS A 293 19.28 -9.82 -5.96
CA LYS A 293 18.05 -9.12 -6.37
C LYS A 293 16.87 -9.37 -5.43
N ARG A 294 16.79 -10.57 -4.83
CA ARG A 294 15.76 -10.91 -3.84
C ARG A 294 15.96 -10.14 -2.53
N GLU A 295 17.20 -9.97 -2.09
CA GLU A 295 17.53 -9.15 -0.91
C GLU A 295 17.22 -7.67 -1.15
N GLU A 296 17.58 -7.13 -2.32
CA GLU A 296 17.20 -5.76 -2.72
C GLU A 296 15.68 -5.56 -2.74
N ALA A 297 14.93 -6.51 -3.31
CA ALA A 297 13.46 -6.45 -3.35
C ALA A 297 12.84 -6.49 -1.94
N ALA A 298 13.36 -7.35 -1.06
CA ALA A 298 12.90 -7.42 0.33
C ALA A 298 13.19 -6.12 1.10
N ALA A 299 14.36 -5.52 0.89
CA ALA A 299 14.70 -4.23 1.49
C ALA A 299 13.77 -3.10 1.00
N ALA A 300 13.49 -3.06 -0.31
CA ALA A 300 12.57 -2.09 -0.91
C ALA A 300 11.13 -2.25 -0.37
N GLU A 301 10.67 -3.48 -0.16
CA GLU A 301 9.35 -3.77 0.41
C GLU A 301 9.24 -3.29 1.87
N ILE A 302 10.28 -3.54 2.68
CA ILE A 302 10.35 -3.04 4.07
C ILE A 302 10.30 -1.51 4.08
N GLU A 303 11.06 -0.84 3.21
CA GLU A 303 11.07 0.62 3.12
C GLU A 303 9.71 1.18 2.68
N LEU A 304 9.08 0.57 1.67
CA LEU A 304 7.77 0.98 1.19
C LEU A 304 6.69 0.83 2.28
N ASN A 305 6.74 -0.26 3.05
CA ASN A 305 5.84 -0.48 4.17
C ASN A 305 6.09 0.51 5.32
N ALA A 306 7.34 0.86 5.60
CA ALA A 306 7.68 1.90 6.57
C ALA A 306 7.12 3.27 6.14
N ARG A 307 7.33 3.67 4.88
CA ARG A 307 6.78 4.92 4.32
C ARG A 307 5.26 4.95 4.36
N ARG A 308 4.58 3.84 4.03
CA ARG A 308 3.11 3.73 4.13
C ARG A 308 2.63 3.89 5.58
N LYS A 309 3.32 3.26 6.52
CA LYS A 309 3.00 3.36 7.95
C LYS A 309 3.16 4.79 8.45
N ASP A 310 4.19 5.51 8.03
CA ASP A 310 4.42 6.89 8.44
C ASP A 310 3.39 7.83 7.81
N LYS A 311 3.04 7.65 6.53
CA LYS A 311 1.92 8.39 5.90
C LYS A 311 0.60 8.18 6.65
N LEU A 312 0.25 6.95 6.98
CA LEU A 312 -0.97 6.65 7.75
C LEU A 312 -0.95 7.26 9.15
N LYS A 313 0.22 7.31 9.81
CA LYS A 313 0.36 7.98 11.10
C LYS A 313 0.17 9.49 10.97
N ASP A 314 0.70 10.10 9.92
CA ASP A 314 0.54 11.53 9.65
C ASP A 314 -0.93 11.85 9.35
N GLU A 315 -1.62 11.04 8.54
CA GLU A 315 -3.06 11.17 8.30
C GLU A 315 -3.88 11.01 9.60
N ILE A 316 -3.54 10.04 10.45
CA ILE A 316 -4.17 9.88 11.77
C ILE A 316 -3.92 11.11 12.64
N ARG A 317 -2.71 11.68 12.61
CA ARG A 317 -2.35 12.87 13.38
C ARG A 317 -3.13 14.09 12.90
N ASP A 318 -3.24 14.28 11.59
CA ASP A 318 -3.98 15.39 10.98
C ASP A 318 -5.48 15.28 11.26
N LEU A 319 -6.07 14.09 11.07
CA LEU A 319 -7.46 13.82 11.42
C LEU A 319 -7.70 14.00 12.93
N SER A 320 -6.77 13.56 13.77
CA SER A 320 -6.87 13.75 15.22
C SER A 320 -6.79 15.23 15.62
N ALA A 321 -5.99 16.03 14.92
CA ALA A 321 -5.90 17.47 15.14
C ALA A 321 -7.20 18.18 14.72
N GLN A 322 -7.77 17.82 13.55
CA GLN A 322 -9.06 18.34 13.09
C GLN A 322 -10.22 17.94 14.04
N LEU A 323 -10.15 16.73 14.61
CA LEU A 323 -11.15 16.19 15.53
C LEU A 323 -10.83 16.43 17.01
N ALA A 324 -9.92 17.37 17.34
CA ALA A 324 -9.52 17.64 18.72
C ALA A 324 -10.73 17.96 19.63
N ASN A 325 -11.76 18.63 19.09
CA ASN A 325 -12.99 18.97 19.80
C ASN A 325 -13.90 17.76 20.10
N VAL A 326 -13.67 16.61 19.44
CA VAL A 326 -14.43 15.36 19.61
C VAL A 326 -13.70 14.38 20.55
N GLN A 327 -12.44 14.67 20.89
CA GLN A 327 -11.66 13.89 21.86
C GLN A 327 -11.75 14.53 23.26
N SER A 328 -12.78 14.16 24.03
CA SER A 328 -12.79 14.45 25.47
C SER A 328 -11.88 13.47 26.21
N SER A 329 -10.64 13.88 26.49
CA SER A 329 -9.77 13.17 27.43
C SER A 329 -10.00 13.70 28.84
N TYR A 330 -10.11 12.80 29.81
CA TYR A 330 -10.23 13.13 31.23
C TYR A 330 -9.34 12.19 32.04
N HIS A 331 -8.87 12.68 33.19
CA HIS A 331 -8.21 11.86 34.19
C HIS A 331 -9.25 11.26 35.13
N ASP A 332 -8.98 10.07 35.69
CA ASP A 332 -9.92 9.43 36.61
C ASP A 332 -10.10 10.33 37.85
N PRO A 333 -11.31 10.88 38.09
CA PRO A 333 -11.52 11.90 39.11
C PRO A 333 -11.44 11.36 40.54
N VAL A 334 -11.54 10.04 40.70
CA VAL A 334 -11.41 9.33 41.96
C VAL A 334 -10.70 7.99 41.75
N LYS A 335 -10.09 7.45 42.81
CA LYS A 335 -9.46 6.12 42.77
C LYS A 335 -10.52 5.05 42.47
N ASN A 336 -10.19 4.11 41.57
CA ASN A 336 -11.10 3.07 41.09
C ASN A 336 -12.38 3.62 40.42
N PHE A 337 -12.28 4.76 39.72
CA PHE A 337 -13.40 5.32 38.98
C PHE A 337 -13.89 4.36 37.90
N ASP A 338 -15.19 4.11 37.88
CA ASP A 338 -15.83 3.33 36.83
C ASP A 338 -16.05 4.19 35.58
N ARG A 339 -15.21 3.98 34.57
CA ARG A 339 -15.27 4.72 33.31
C ARG A 339 -16.55 4.50 32.51
N SER A 340 -17.31 3.43 32.78
CA SER A 340 -18.59 3.18 32.11
C SER A 340 -19.66 4.23 32.42
N LYS A 341 -19.48 4.97 33.52
CA LYS A 341 -20.33 6.11 33.91
C LYS A 341 -20.22 7.30 32.96
N VAL A 342 -19.13 7.38 32.19
CA VAL A 342 -18.93 8.39 31.15
C VAL A 342 -19.20 7.73 29.81
N LYS A 343 -20.37 8.00 29.24
CA LYS A 343 -20.79 7.41 27.97
C LYS A 343 -19.98 7.98 26.79
N GLY A 344 -19.59 9.26 26.88
CA GLY A 344 -18.70 9.92 25.93
C GLY A 344 -19.35 11.09 25.20
N VAL A 345 -18.67 11.57 24.15
CA VAL A 345 -19.10 12.74 23.36
C VAL A 345 -20.28 12.38 22.45
N VAL A 346 -21.31 13.22 22.39
CA VAL A 346 -22.52 13.00 21.57
C VAL A 346 -22.18 12.60 20.13
N ALA A 347 -21.27 13.32 19.45
CA ALA A 347 -20.88 13.03 18.08
C ALA A 347 -20.31 11.62 17.84
N LYS A 348 -19.72 10.98 18.86
CA LYS A 348 -19.20 9.60 18.77
C LYS A 348 -20.26 8.53 19.05
N LEU A 349 -21.41 8.93 19.60
CA LEU A 349 -22.45 8.03 20.11
C LEU A 349 -23.66 7.95 19.18
N ILE A 350 -23.61 8.65 18.04
CA ILE A 350 -24.65 8.65 17.02
C ILE A 350 -24.14 8.03 15.73
N LYS A 351 -25.05 7.41 14.99
CA LYS A 351 -24.84 6.96 13.61
C LYS A 351 -25.92 7.59 12.74
N VAL A 352 -25.53 8.47 11.83
CA VAL A 352 -26.47 9.08 10.89
C VAL A 352 -26.98 8.01 9.92
N LYS A 353 -28.31 7.91 9.74
CA LYS A 353 -28.92 6.91 8.86
C LYS A 353 -28.68 7.22 7.39
N ASN A 354 -28.81 8.50 7.02
CA ASN A 354 -28.70 8.99 5.65
C ASN A 354 -27.65 10.09 5.54
N SER A 355 -26.61 9.89 4.72
CA SER A 355 -25.52 10.85 4.54
C SER A 355 -26.00 12.23 4.06
N SER A 356 -27.07 12.28 3.25
CA SER A 356 -27.68 13.55 2.78
C SER A 356 -28.21 14.45 3.90
N THR A 357 -28.50 13.89 5.08
CA THR A 357 -29.05 14.64 6.22
C THR A 357 -27.98 15.13 7.20
N MET A 358 -26.70 14.81 6.94
CA MET A 358 -25.60 15.05 7.87
C MET A 358 -25.42 16.53 8.20
N THR A 359 -25.43 17.42 7.20
CA THR A 359 -25.29 18.87 7.40
C THR A 359 -26.46 19.44 8.21
N ALA A 360 -27.69 19.00 7.95
CA ALA A 360 -28.86 19.46 8.70
C ALA A 360 -28.84 19.01 10.17
N LEU A 361 -28.39 17.76 10.41
CA LEU A 361 -28.22 17.22 11.76
C LEU A 361 -27.08 17.92 12.52
N GLU A 362 -26.01 18.27 11.81
CA GLU A 362 -24.91 19.06 12.36
C GLU A 362 -25.39 20.45 12.79
N VAL A 363 -26.11 21.16 11.93
CA VAL A 363 -26.68 22.48 12.23
C VAL A 363 -27.67 22.42 13.40
N ASN A 364 -28.52 21.40 13.45
CA ASN A 364 -29.47 21.20 14.55
C ASN A 364 -28.76 20.99 15.89
N ALA A 365 -27.83 20.03 15.95
CA ALA A 365 -27.14 19.74 17.20
C ALA A 365 -26.18 20.86 17.61
N GLY A 366 -25.53 21.50 16.63
CA GLY A 366 -24.58 22.59 16.83
C GLY A 366 -23.54 22.24 17.89
N GLY A 367 -23.34 23.14 18.86
CA GLY A 367 -22.41 22.91 19.96
C GLY A 367 -22.72 21.68 20.83
N LYS A 368 -23.97 21.18 20.84
CA LYS A 368 -24.35 19.98 21.61
C LYS A 368 -23.66 18.71 21.12
N LEU A 369 -23.14 18.68 19.89
CA LEU A 369 -22.36 17.54 19.36
C LEU A 369 -21.11 17.26 20.19
N TYR A 370 -20.54 18.27 20.82
CA TYR A 370 -19.31 18.17 21.62
C TYR A 370 -19.58 17.97 23.12
N ASN A 371 -20.85 17.87 23.51
CA ASN A 371 -21.21 17.63 24.90
C ASN A 371 -20.87 16.19 25.31
N VAL A 372 -20.50 16.00 26.58
CA VAL A 372 -20.18 14.67 27.13
C VAL A 372 -21.37 14.15 27.92
N ILE A 373 -21.86 12.96 27.56
CA ILE A 373 -22.95 12.27 28.24
C ILE A 373 -22.39 11.47 29.44
N VAL A 374 -23.02 11.63 30.60
CA VAL A 374 -22.72 10.90 31.84
C VAL A 374 -23.99 10.30 32.44
N ASP A 375 -23.84 9.28 33.27
CA ASP A 375 -24.94 8.64 33.98
C ASP A 375 -25.70 9.60 34.91
N THR A 376 -24.98 10.39 35.71
CA THR A 376 -25.55 11.21 36.80
C THR A 376 -24.92 12.60 36.92
N GLU A 377 -25.64 13.55 37.54
CA GLU A 377 -25.08 14.88 37.85
C GLU A 377 -23.82 14.81 38.73
N ASN A 378 -23.71 13.78 39.58
CA ASN A 378 -22.58 13.58 40.48
C ASN A 378 -21.32 13.20 39.70
N THR A 379 -21.43 12.29 38.74
CA THR A 379 -20.33 11.96 37.82
C THR A 379 -19.89 13.18 37.03
N GLY A 380 -20.85 13.97 36.53
CA GLY A 380 -20.56 15.24 35.85
C GLY A 380 -19.79 16.22 36.75
N LYS A 381 -20.21 16.37 38.00
CA LYS A 381 -19.53 17.22 38.98
C LYS A 381 -18.10 16.74 39.25
N GLN A 382 -17.90 15.43 39.43
CA GLN A 382 -16.57 14.84 39.66
C GLN A 382 -15.63 15.10 38.48
N LEU A 383 -16.11 14.95 37.24
CA LEU A 383 -15.30 15.24 36.05
C LEU A 383 -14.93 16.72 35.93
N LEU A 384 -15.84 17.63 36.24
CA LEU A 384 -15.56 19.07 36.18
C LEU A 384 -14.59 19.53 37.27
N GLN A 385 -14.61 18.89 38.45
CA GLN A 385 -13.78 19.29 39.59
C GLN A 385 -12.42 18.60 39.60
N HIS A 386 -12.34 17.34 39.17
CA HIS A 386 -11.16 16.48 39.35
C HIS A 386 -10.76 15.71 38.08
N GLY A 387 -11.41 15.96 36.94
CA GLY A 387 -11.13 15.23 35.69
C GLY A 387 -10.03 15.83 34.81
N ASP A 388 -9.37 16.91 35.24
CA ASP A 388 -8.31 17.62 34.49
C ASP A 388 -8.64 17.85 33.00
N LEU A 389 -9.84 18.37 32.76
CA LEU A 389 -10.33 18.64 31.42
C LEU A 389 -9.51 19.77 30.76
N ARG A 390 -8.92 19.48 29.61
CA ARG A 390 -8.05 20.43 28.88
C ARG A 390 -8.79 21.62 28.26
N SER A 391 -10.11 21.53 28.13
CA SER A 391 -10.96 22.56 27.53
C SER A 391 -12.30 22.65 28.25
N ARG A 392 -13.05 23.73 27.99
CA ARG A 392 -14.40 23.90 28.53
C ARG A 392 -15.34 22.87 27.90
N VAL A 393 -15.91 22.00 28.72
CA VAL A 393 -16.84 20.94 28.29
C VAL A 393 -18.21 21.16 28.92
N THR A 394 -19.27 20.92 28.14
CA THR A 394 -20.64 20.86 28.66
C THR A 394 -21.02 19.39 28.88
N ILE A 395 -21.52 19.07 30.06
CA ILE A 395 -21.88 17.70 30.45
C ILE A 395 -23.41 17.54 30.43
N ILE A 396 -23.89 16.41 29.91
CA ILE A 396 -25.29 16.00 29.89
C ILE A 396 -25.49 14.85 30.89
N PRO A 397 -26.03 15.13 32.09
CA PRO A 397 -26.35 14.09 33.06
C PRO A 397 -27.70 13.43 32.73
N MET A 398 -27.67 12.14 32.39
CA MET A 398 -28.88 11.41 31.93
C MET A 398 -29.97 11.32 33.00
N ASN A 399 -29.62 11.35 34.28
CA ASN A 399 -30.59 11.30 35.39
C ASN A 399 -31.34 12.62 35.68
N LYS A 400 -30.87 13.75 35.13
CA LYS A 400 -31.45 15.10 35.38
C LYS A 400 -31.83 15.85 34.12
N ILE A 401 -31.32 15.44 32.97
CA ILE A 401 -31.59 16.13 31.71
C ILE A 401 -33.11 16.12 31.43
N GLN A 402 -33.67 17.30 31.24
CA GLN A 402 -35.04 17.43 30.76
C GLN A 402 -35.01 17.40 29.24
N SER A 403 -35.46 16.29 28.65
CA SER A 403 -35.67 16.22 27.21
C SER A 403 -37.06 16.75 26.88
N TYR A 404 -37.13 17.60 25.84
CA TYR A 404 -38.38 17.96 25.20
C TYR A 404 -38.38 17.32 23.82
N THR A 405 -39.42 16.54 23.53
CA THR A 405 -39.66 15.99 22.21
C THR A 405 -40.88 16.64 21.60
N VAL A 406 -40.84 16.88 20.29
CA VAL A 406 -42.00 17.39 19.55
C VAL A 406 -43.18 16.43 19.76
N PRO A 407 -44.35 16.89 20.25
CA PRO A 407 -45.48 16.01 20.51
C PRO A 407 -45.97 15.28 19.24
N PRO A 408 -46.47 14.04 19.33
CA PRO A 408 -46.95 13.28 18.18
C PRO A 408 -48.02 14.01 17.34
N ARG A 409 -48.88 14.80 17.99
CA ARG A 409 -49.89 15.62 17.31
C ARG A 409 -49.27 16.65 16.36
N VAL A 410 -48.16 17.27 16.76
CA VAL A 410 -47.43 18.26 15.95
C VAL A 410 -46.67 17.55 14.82
N GLN A 411 -46.06 16.39 15.10
CA GLN A 411 -45.43 15.56 14.06
C GLN A 411 -46.43 15.15 12.97
N GLN A 412 -47.63 14.69 13.36
CA GLN A 412 -48.67 14.34 12.41
C GLN A 412 -49.18 15.54 11.60
N ALA A 413 -49.27 16.72 12.23
CA ALA A 413 -49.65 17.95 11.53
C ALA A 413 -48.61 18.34 10.47
N ALA A 414 -47.31 18.29 10.80
CA ALA A 414 -46.24 18.53 9.84
C ALA A 414 -46.29 17.55 8.66
N VAL A 415 -46.47 16.25 8.95
CA VAL A 415 -46.60 15.22 7.90
C VAL A 415 -47.79 15.46 6.99
N ARG A 416 -48.93 15.95 7.51
CA ARG A 416 -50.11 16.28 6.70
C ARG A 416 -49.90 17.53 5.84
N LEU A 417 -49.12 18.50 6.33
CA LEU A 417 -48.91 19.78 5.66
C LEU A 417 -47.96 19.62 4.47
N VAL A 418 -46.82 18.95 4.66
CA VAL A 418 -45.75 18.92 3.67
C VAL A 418 -45.40 17.52 3.17
N GLY A 419 -45.98 16.47 3.76
CA GLY A 419 -45.68 15.08 3.42
C GLY A 419 -44.53 14.51 4.26
N LYS A 420 -44.63 13.21 4.59
CA LYS A 420 -43.70 12.52 5.51
C LYS A 420 -42.24 12.56 5.04
N GLU A 421 -42.02 12.52 3.72
CA GLU A 421 -40.67 12.51 3.16
C GLU A 421 -40.03 13.90 3.11
N ASN A 422 -40.81 14.97 3.32
CA ASN A 422 -40.32 16.33 3.16
C ASN A 422 -39.95 16.98 4.49
N ALA A 423 -40.51 16.50 5.61
CA ALA A 423 -40.14 16.91 6.96
C ALA A 423 -40.12 15.72 7.93
N GLU A 424 -38.97 15.46 8.54
CA GLU A 424 -38.76 14.39 9.51
C GLU A 424 -38.18 14.93 10.81
N LEU A 425 -38.48 14.29 11.94
CA LEU A 425 -37.89 14.68 13.22
C LEU A 425 -36.39 14.34 13.18
N ALA A 426 -35.50 15.24 13.58
CA ALA A 426 -34.07 14.97 13.54
C ALA A 426 -33.68 13.71 14.33
N LEU A 427 -34.37 13.46 15.45
CA LEU A 427 -34.20 12.26 16.26
C LEU A 427 -34.44 10.95 15.47
N SER A 428 -35.35 10.94 14.49
CA SER A 428 -35.61 9.74 13.68
C SER A 428 -34.53 9.48 12.63
N LEU A 429 -33.69 10.46 12.31
CA LEU A 429 -32.61 10.37 11.31
C LEU A 429 -31.27 9.89 11.89
N VAL A 430 -31.16 9.79 13.22
CA VAL A 430 -29.99 9.27 13.93
C VAL A 430 -30.28 7.90 14.54
N GLY A 431 -29.28 7.03 14.56
CA GLY A 431 -29.27 5.77 15.31
C GLY A 431 -28.36 5.89 16.52
N TYR A 432 -28.78 5.34 17.65
CA TYR A 432 -28.07 5.41 18.94
C TYR A 432 -28.50 4.22 19.83
N SER A 433 -27.75 3.96 20.91
CA SER A 433 -28.11 2.94 21.91
C SER A 433 -29.29 3.40 22.78
N ASP A 434 -30.21 2.50 23.13
CA ASP A 434 -31.41 2.80 23.92
C ASP A 434 -31.08 3.42 25.29
N GLU A 435 -29.92 3.09 25.87
CA GLU A 435 -29.43 3.70 27.12
C GLU A 435 -29.26 5.23 27.03
N LEU A 436 -29.06 5.75 25.81
CA LEU A 436 -28.78 7.17 25.55
C LEU A 436 -30.03 7.95 25.13
N LYS A 437 -31.21 7.33 25.16
CA LYS A 437 -32.45 7.89 24.62
C LYS A 437 -32.75 9.30 25.16
N THR A 438 -32.67 9.52 26.46
CA THR A 438 -32.96 10.83 27.09
C THR A 438 -31.99 11.92 26.61
N ALA A 439 -30.71 11.59 26.46
CA ALA A 439 -29.70 12.51 25.95
C ALA A 439 -29.94 12.82 24.47
N MET A 440 -30.29 11.83 23.65
CA MET A 440 -30.53 12.04 22.22
C MET A 440 -31.82 12.81 21.96
N GLU A 441 -32.87 12.58 22.74
CA GLU A 441 -34.08 13.40 22.71
C GLU A 441 -33.79 14.87 23.06
N TYR A 442 -32.90 15.14 24.02
CA TYR A 442 -32.47 16.50 24.33
C TYR A 442 -31.68 17.17 23.19
N VAL A 443 -30.89 16.40 22.43
CA VAL A 443 -30.07 16.94 21.33
C VAL A 443 -30.88 17.10 20.05
N PHE A 444 -31.66 16.10 19.66
CA PHE A 444 -32.31 16.01 18.35
C PHE A 444 -33.85 15.98 18.40
N GLY A 445 -34.46 15.94 19.59
CA GLY A 445 -35.90 15.71 19.74
C GLY A 445 -36.80 16.93 19.52
N SER A 446 -36.24 18.14 19.44
CA SER A 446 -37.03 19.39 19.36
C SER A 446 -37.11 20.01 17.96
N THR A 447 -36.46 19.43 16.95
CA THR A 447 -36.26 20.08 15.64
C THR A 447 -36.63 19.14 14.49
N PHE A 448 -37.31 19.67 13.48
CA PHE A 448 -37.54 19.00 12.20
C PHE A 448 -36.42 19.28 11.21
N VAL A 449 -36.09 18.30 10.38
CA VAL A 449 -35.24 18.43 9.20
C VAL A 449 -36.13 18.40 7.97
N CYS A 450 -36.11 19.47 7.20
CA CYS A 450 -36.88 19.63 5.98
C CYS A 450 -35.99 19.49 4.74
N LYS A 451 -36.53 18.97 3.63
CA LYS A 451 -35.77 18.80 2.37
C LYS A 451 -35.44 20.12 1.67
N THR A 452 -36.31 21.11 1.76
CA THR A 452 -36.16 22.42 1.10
C THR A 452 -36.52 23.55 2.06
N THR A 453 -36.06 24.76 1.73
CA THR A 453 -36.41 25.98 2.47
C THR A 453 -37.90 26.28 2.42
N ASP A 454 -38.55 26.02 1.29
CA ASP A 454 -39.99 26.27 1.10
C ASP A 454 -40.86 25.36 1.97
N VAL A 455 -40.36 24.18 2.32
CA VAL A 455 -41.02 23.25 3.26
C VAL A 455 -40.77 23.64 4.72
N ALA A 456 -39.65 24.32 4.99
CA ALA A 456 -39.29 24.78 6.32
C ALA A 456 -40.02 26.07 6.74
N ASN A 457 -40.29 26.95 5.77
CA ASN A 457 -41.09 28.18 5.93
C ASN A 457 -42.58 27.87 5.95
#